data_AF-Q6QUX4-F1
#
_entry.id   AF-Q6QUX4-F1
#
_cell.length_a   1.000
_cell.length_b   1.000
_cell.length_c   1.000
_cell.angle_alpha   90.00
_cell.angle_beta   90.00
_cell.angle_gamma   90.00
#
_symmetry.space_group_name_H-M   'P 1'
#
loop_
_entity.id
_entity.type
_entity.pdbx_description
1 polymer ?
#
loop_
_entity_poly.entity_id
_entity_poly.type
_entity_poly.pdbx_seq_one_letter_code
_entity_poly.pdbx_strand_id
1 'polypeptide(L)' 'MTFMEVAKPKWYERALVIAVQGVFFNAYFAAYLISPKLAHRI' A
#
# COMPACT_ATOMS: atom_id res chain seq x y z
N MET A 1 -3.39 12.24 -7.47
CA MET A 1 -3.12 13.69 -7.42
C MET A 1 -4.41 14.49 -7.32
N THR A 2 -5.40 14.25 -8.19
CA THR A 2 -6.76 14.83 -8.09
C THR A 2 -7.40 14.72 -6.70
N PHE A 3 -7.39 13.53 -6.08
CA PHE A 3 -7.95 13.37 -4.72
C PHE A 3 -7.13 14.07 -3.62
N MET A 4 -5.86 14.39 -3.85
CA MET A 4 -5.05 15.14 -2.88
C MET A 4 -5.50 16.60 -2.78
N GLU A 5 -5.97 17.19 -3.89
CA GLU A 5 -6.47 18.56 -3.95
C GLU A 5 -7.84 18.71 -3.25
N VAL A 6 -8.66 17.66 -3.33
CA VAL A 6 -9.97 17.59 -2.68
C VAL A 6 -9.83 17.27 -1.19
N ALA A 7 -9.05 16.24 -0.83
CA ALA A 7 -8.98 15.75 0.55
C ALA A 7 -8.02 16.56 1.45
N LYS A 8 -7.00 17.22 0.87
CA LYS A 8 -5.95 17.98 1.60
C LYS A 8 -5.44 17.22 2.85
N PRO A 9 -4.87 16.01 2.68
CA PRO A 9 -4.63 15.13 3.79
C PRO A 9 -3.59 15.68 4.75
N LYS A 10 -3.89 15.55 6.04
CA LYS A 10 -3.05 15.98 7.15
C LYS A 10 -1.84 15.06 7.29
N TRP A 11 -0.86 15.50 8.07
CA TRP A 11 0.41 14.80 8.21
C TRP A 11 0.24 13.37 8.78
N TYR A 12 -0.72 13.14 9.68
CA TYR A 12 -0.96 11.81 10.26
C TYR A 12 -1.60 10.84 9.25
N GLU A 13 -2.44 11.32 8.33
CA GLU A 13 -3.04 10.50 7.27
C GLU A 13 -1.96 10.07 6.28
N ARG A 14 -1.01 10.97 5.98
CA ARG A 14 0.17 10.63 5.17
C ARG A 14 1.07 9.60 5.88
N ALA A 15 1.28 9.75 7.19
CA ALA A 15 2.02 8.77 7.98
C ALA A 15 1.33 7.40 7.98
N LEU A 16 -0.01 7.37 8.09
CA LEU A 16 -0.80 6.14 7.99
C LEU A 16 -0.63 5.49 6.62
N VAL A 17 -0.72 6.26 5.54
CA VAL A 17 -0.51 5.74 4.17
C VAL A 17 0.88 5.12 4.04
N ILE A 18 1.92 5.78 4.55
CA ILE A 18 3.29 5.24 4.53
C ILE A 18 3.37 3.93 5.31
N ALA A 19 2.78 3.86 6.49
CA ALA A 19 2.77 2.64 7.30
C ALA A 19 2.06 1.49 6.59
N VAL A 20 0.87 1.74 6.03
CA VAL A 20 0.10 0.73 5.28
C VAL A 20 0.83 0.29 4.02
N GLN A 21 1.42 1.21 3.26
CA GLN A 21 2.24 0.88 2.10
C GLN A 21 3.43 0.00 2.48
N GLY A 22 4.11 0.31 3.58
CA GLY A 22 5.21 -0.50 4.09
C GLY A 22 4.79 -1.92 4.42
N VAL A 23 3.68 -2.11 5.14
CA VAL A 23 3.16 -3.44 5.46
C VAL A 23 2.72 -4.18 4.21
N PHE A 24 1.92 -3.54 3.36
CA PHE A 24 1.35 -4.17 2.18
C PHE A 24 2.44 -4.60 1.18
N PHE A 25 3.46 -3.75 0.95
CA PHE A 25 4.58 -4.09 0.09
C PHE A 25 5.29 -5.34 0.57
N ASN A 26 5.65 -5.41 1.86
CA ASN A 26 6.37 -6.56 2.41
C ASN A 26 5.51 -7.83 2.40
N ALA A 27 4.24 -7.72 2.75
CA ALA A 27 3.32 -8.86 2.73
C ALA A 27 3.10 -9.39 1.31
N TYR A 28 2.87 -8.50 0.35
CA TYR A 28 2.69 -8.88 -1.06
C TYR A 28 3.99 -9.43 -1.65
N PHE A 29 5.14 -8.85 -1.33
CA PHE A 29 6.45 -9.36 -1.74
C PHE A 29 6.68 -10.79 -1.24
N ALA A 30 6.43 -11.05 0.05
CA ALA A 30 6.52 -12.40 0.60
C ALA A 30 5.52 -13.37 -0.06
N ALA A 31 4.27 -12.94 -0.27
CA ALA A 31 3.28 -13.74 -0.98
C ALA A 31 3.71 -14.07 -2.41
N TYR A 32 4.35 -13.12 -3.10
CA TYR A 32 4.88 -13.30 -4.45
C TYR A 32 6.03 -14.31 -4.48
N LEU A 33 6.92 -14.30 -3.48
CA LEU A 33 7.99 -15.29 -3.34
C LEU A 33 7.44 -16.71 -3.09
N ILE A 34 6.38 -16.84 -2.28
CA ILE A 34 5.79 -18.14 -1.93
C ILE A 34 4.97 -18.70 -3.09
N SER A 35 4.12 -17.87 -3.70
CA SER A 35 3.24 -18.29 -4.79
C SER A 35 2.95 -17.10 -5.73
N PRO A 36 3.75 -16.97 -6.81
CA PRO A 36 3.56 -15.91 -7.80
C PRO A 36 2.17 -15.94 -8.45
N LYS A 37 1.62 -17.15 -8.64
CA LYS A 37 0.29 -17.36 -9.23
C LYS A 37 -0.82 -16.85 -8.33
N LEU A 38 -0.68 -17.00 -7.00
CA LEU A 38 -1.63 -16.44 -6.05
C LEU A 38 -1.49 -14.92 -6.02
N ALA A 39 -0.26 -14.40 -5.90
CA ALA A 39 -0.02 -12.97 -5.86
C ALA A 39 -0.59 -12.24 -7.09
N HIS A 40 -0.47 -12.81 -8.29
CA HIS A 40 -1.06 -12.24 -9.52
C HIS A 40 -2.60 -12.25 -9.57
N ARG A 41 -3.27 -13.07 -8.77
CA ARG A 41 -4.74 -13.16 -8.74
C ARG A 41 -5.38 -12.24 -7.70
N ILE A 42 -4.59 -11.77 -6.73
CA ILE A 42 -5.00 -10.81 -5.70
C ILE A 42 -4.92 -9.41 -6.29
#